data_AF-A0A498H3C4-F1
#
_entry.id   AF-A0A498H3C4-F1
#
_cell.length_a   1.000
_cell.length_b   1.000
_cell.length_c   1.000
_cell.angle_alpha   90.00
_cell.angle_beta   90.00
_cell.angle_gamma   90.00
#
_symmetry.space_group_name_H-M   'P 1'
#
loop_
_entity.id
_entity.type
_entity.pdbx_description
1 polymer ?
#
loop_
_entity_poly.entity_id
_entity_poly.type
_entity_poly.pdbx_seq_one_letter_code
_entity_poly.pdbx_strand_id
1 'polypeptide(L)'
;MVEWAQKQFELGTQGFSLQIPIFYKLMASMLFVAVIPVALLGLVSAGDTGSVVASLGLQNSIFLLTLLTVGLVVMWSFFLARSITSPIEQLSRVATSVSRGNLDETEITVVSNDEIGELAAAFGKLVNAYRILDTLAKEDAE
;
A
#
# COMPACT_ATOMS: atom_id res chain seq x y z
N MET A 1 -8.94 31.11 35.95
CA MET A 1 -9.92 30.76 34.89
C MET A 1 -9.37 31.01 33.47
N VAL A 2 -8.06 30.82 33.23
CA VAL A 2 -7.42 31.05 31.91
C VAL A 2 -6.68 29.79 31.45
N GLU A 3 -6.17 28.98 32.39
CA GLU A 3 -5.49 27.70 32.11
C GLU A 3 -6.39 26.66 31.42
N TRP A 4 -7.70 26.66 31.70
CA TRP A 4 -8.64 25.71 31.05
C TRP A 4 -8.92 26.06 29.59
N ALA A 5 -8.79 27.33 29.19
CA ALA A 5 -9.02 27.78 27.81
C ALA A 5 -7.81 27.45 26.92
N GLN A 6 -6.59 27.53 27.46
CA GLN A 6 -5.37 27.13 26.77
C GLN A 6 -5.30 25.61 26.56
N LYS A 7 -5.74 24.83 27.55
CA LYS A 7 -5.78 23.36 27.46
C LYS A 7 -6.76 22.82 26.40
N GLN A 8 -7.80 23.59 26.04
CA GLN A 8 -8.70 23.23 24.93
C GLN A 8 -8.13 23.56 23.55
N PHE A 9 -7.24 24.57 23.45
CA PHE A 9 -6.64 24.97 22.18
C PHE A 9 -5.61 23.95 21.66
N GLU A 10 -4.88 23.29 22.57
CA GLU A 10 -3.93 22.22 22.21
C GLU A 10 -4.60 20.89 21.84
N LEU A 11 -5.86 20.68 22.21
CA LEU A 11 -6.64 19.49 21.86
C LEU A 11 -7.25 19.57 20.45
N GLY A 12 -7.16 20.71 19.78
CA GLY A 12 -7.77 20.97 18.46
C GLY A 12 -6.90 20.64 17.24
N THR A 13 -5.62 20.27 17.43
CA THR A 13 -4.68 19.99 16.33
C THR A 13 -4.17 18.55 16.31
N GLN A 14 -4.96 17.61 16.83
CA GLN A 14 -4.81 16.21 16.42
C GLN A 14 -5.28 16.14 14.96
N GLY A 15 -4.36 16.47 14.05
CA GLY A 15 -4.59 16.37 12.61
C GLY A 15 -5.14 14.99 12.32
N PHE A 16 -6.37 14.93 11.87
CA PHE A 16 -7.03 13.68 11.47
C PHE A 16 -6.27 13.16 10.24
N SER A 17 -5.17 12.45 10.46
CA SER A 17 -4.48 11.72 9.41
C SER A 17 -5.44 10.62 9.00
N LEU A 18 -6.21 10.85 7.94
CA LEU A 18 -7.04 9.83 7.31
C LEU A 18 -6.11 8.70 6.85
N GLN A 19 -5.89 7.73 7.72
CA GLN A 19 -5.20 6.47 7.42
C GLN A 19 -6.13 5.67 6.52
N ILE A 20 -6.03 5.92 5.21
CA ILE A 20 -6.84 5.19 4.24
C ILE A 20 -6.24 3.80 4.13
N PRO A 21 -7.02 2.75 4.45
CA PRO A 21 -6.51 1.40 4.43
C PRO A 21 -6.09 1.03 2.99
N ILE A 22 -4.92 0.41 2.83
CA ILE A 22 -4.34 0.01 1.54
C ILE A 22 -5.31 -0.87 0.77
N PHE A 23 -6.06 -1.71 1.48
CA PHE A 23 -7.09 -2.55 0.89
C PHE A 23 -8.14 -1.73 0.11
N TYR A 24 -8.56 -0.57 0.61
CA TYR A 24 -9.52 0.29 -0.09
C TYR A 24 -8.92 0.95 -1.34
N LYS A 25 -7.63 1.32 -1.30
CA LYS A 25 -6.92 1.83 -2.48
C LYS A 25 -6.84 0.76 -3.57
N LEU A 26 -6.59 -0.49 -3.19
CA LEU A 26 -6.53 -1.65 -4.11
C LEU A 26 -7.88 -2.06 -4.64
N MET A 27 -8.90 -2.12 -3.79
CA MET A 27 -10.25 -2.47 -4.20
C MET A 27 -10.79 -1.44 -5.18
N ALA A 28 -10.60 -0.15 -4.89
CA ALA A 28 -10.98 0.93 -5.80
C ALA A 28 -10.26 0.77 -7.15
N SER A 29 -8.94 0.55 -7.14
CA SER A 29 -8.19 0.38 -8.37
C SER A 29 -8.59 -0.84 -9.19
N MET A 30 -8.82 -1.98 -8.52
CA MET A 30 -9.25 -3.21 -9.18
C MET A 30 -10.63 -3.04 -9.80
N LEU A 31 -11.54 -2.34 -9.13
CA LEU A 31 -12.86 -2.03 -9.66
C LEU A 31 -12.73 -1.17 -10.92
N PHE A 32 -11.91 -0.13 -10.90
CA PHE A 32 -11.67 0.69 -12.10
C PHE A 32 -11.04 -0.11 -13.24
N VAL A 33 -10.01 -0.91 -12.97
CA VAL A 33 -9.32 -1.75 -13.98
C VAL A 33 -10.26 -2.80 -14.58
N ALA A 34 -11.16 -3.39 -13.79
CA ALA A 34 -12.11 -4.38 -14.28
C ALA A 34 -13.31 -3.76 -15.01
N VAL A 35 -13.80 -2.60 -14.54
CA VAL A 35 -15.02 -1.98 -15.04
C VAL A 35 -14.76 -1.15 -16.30
N ILE A 36 -13.65 -0.40 -16.38
CA ILE A 36 -13.37 0.47 -17.52
C ILE A 36 -13.34 -0.30 -18.86
N PRO A 37 -12.61 -1.43 -19.01
CA PRO A 37 -12.55 -2.14 -20.28
C PRO A 37 -13.92 -2.70 -20.70
N VAL A 38 -14.67 -3.26 -19.74
CA VAL A 38 -15.99 -3.84 -20.01
C VAL A 38 -17.01 -2.76 -20.36
N ALA A 39 -17.00 -1.64 -19.65
CA ALA A 39 -17.85 -0.49 -19.93
C ALA A 39 -17.51 0.14 -21.30
N LEU A 40 -16.22 0.25 -21.64
CA LEU A 40 -15.77 0.72 -22.94
C LEU A 40 -16.19 -0.23 -24.07
N LEU A 41 -16.05 -1.54 -23.89
CA LEU A 41 -16.54 -2.53 -24.85
C LEU A 41 -18.07 -2.46 -25.02
N GLY A 42 -18.82 -2.30 -23.93
CA GLY A 42 -20.27 -2.12 -23.96
C GLY A 42 -20.69 -0.84 -24.68
N LEU A 43 -20.01 0.28 -24.43
CA LEU A 43 -20.22 1.55 -25.14
C LEU A 43 -19.94 1.44 -26.63
N VAL A 44 -18.82 0.79 -27.01
CA VAL A 44 -18.47 0.55 -28.42
C VAL A 44 -19.49 -0.37 -29.10
N SER A 45 -20.05 -1.35 -28.37
CA SER A 45 -21.04 -2.29 -28.90
C SER A 45 -22.46 -1.72 -28.99
N ALA A 46 -22.83 -0.76 -28.12
CA ALA A 46 -24.20 -0.25 -28.01
C ALA A 46 -24.40 1.13 -28.68
N GLY A 47 -23.33 1.90 -28.89
CA GLY A 47 -23.41 3.19 -29.58
C GLY A 47 -23.47 3.05 -31.09
N ASP A 48 -24.16 3.98 -31.76
CA ASP A 48 -24.05 4.23 -33.21
C ASP A 48 -22.67 4.85 -33.51
N THR A 49 -21.62 4.11 -33.15
CA THR A 49 -20.23 4.55 -33.13
C THR A 49 -19.62 4.51 -34.54
N GLY A 50 -20.46 4.69 -35.56
CA GLY A 50 -20.11 4.66 -36.97
C GLY A 50 -19.10 5.73 -37.38
N SER A 51 -18.75 6.70 -36.52
CA SER A 51 -17.73 7.72 -36.78
C SER A 51 -16.36 7.39 -36.17
N VAL A 52 -16.30 6.89 -34.92
CA VAL A 52 -15.03 6.51 -34.27
C VAL A 52 -14.54 5.15 -34.77
N VAL A 53 -15.45 4.16 -34.83
CA VAL A 53 -15.14 2.81 -35.30
C VAL A 53 -14.92 2.78 -36.81
N ALA A 54 -15.58 3.63 -37.59
CA ALA A 54 -15.32 3.69 -39.04
C ALA A 54 -14.09 4.49 -39.43
N SER A 55 -13.62 5.45 -38.62
CA SER A 55 -12.38 6.19 -38.92
C SER A 55 -11.10 5.38 -38.61
N LEU A 56 -11.17 4.43 -37.66
CA LEU A 56 -10.04 3.59 -37.24
C LEU A 56 -10.16 2.12 -37.66
N GLY A 57 -11.37 1.64 -38.00
CA GLY A 57 -11.67 0.22 -38.18
C GLY A 57 -11.92 -0.51 -36.85
N LEU A 58 -12.84 -1.47 -36.85
CA LEU A 58 -13.25 -2.24 -35.66
C LEU A 58 -12.07 -2.98 -35.01
N GLN A 59 -11.20 -3.57 -35.84
CA GLN A 59 -10.03 -4.33 -35.38
C GLN A 59 -8.99 -3.45 -34.68
N ASN A 60 -8.74 -2.24 -35.19
CA ASN A 60 -7.77 -1.31 -34.62
C ASN A 60 -8.27 -0.70 -33.29
N SER A 61 -9.58 -0.47 -33.17
CA SER A 61 -10.19 0.04 -31.93
C SER A 61 -10.10 -0.99 -30.79
N ILE A 62 -10.39 -2.26 -31.06
CA ILE A 62 -10.25 -3.34 -30.08
C ILE A 62 -8.78 -3.53 -29.68
N PHE A 63 -7.86 -3.45 -30.64
CA PHE A 63 -6.43 -3.55 -30.38
C PHE A 63 -5.94 -2.43 -29.43
N LEU A 64 -6.35 -1.18 -29.66
CA LEU A 64 -6.00 -0.04 -28.81
C LEU A 64 -6.57 -0.17 -27.39
N LEU A 65 -7.83 -0.61 -27.25
CA LEU A 65 -8.44 -0.86 -25.93
C LEU A 65 -7.73 -1.97 -25.17
N THR A 66 -7.35 -3.04 -25.87
CA THR A 66 -6.59 -4.15 -25.30
C THR A 66 -5.23 -3.67 -24.82
N LEU A 67 -4.52 -2.89 -25.66
CA LEU A 67 -3.21 -2.33 -25.32
C LEU A 67 -3.28 -1.41 -24.11
N LEU A 68 -4.29 -0.53 -24.04
CA LEU A 68 -4.53 0.35 -22.89
C LEU A 68 -4.77 -0.46 -21.61
N THR A 69 -5.60 -1.50 -21.69
CA THR A 69 -5.93 -2.36 -20.56
C THR A 69 -4.70 -3.08 -20.04
N VAL A 70 -3.90 -3.68 -20.93
CA VAL A 70 -2.65 -4.34 -20.56
C VAL A 70 -1.67 -3.34 -19.91
N GLY A 71 -1.55 -2.14 -20.48
CA GLY A 71 -0.72 -1.08 -19.91
C GLY A 71 -1.13 -0.70 -18.48
N LEU A 72 -2.43 -0.56 -18.23
CA LEU A 72 -2.97 -0.29 -16.89
C LEU A 72 -2.68 -1.44 -15.92
N VAL A 73 -2.87 -2.69 -16.34
CA VAL A 73 -2.58 -3.86 -15.50
C VAL A 73 -1.10 -3.89 -15.10
N VAL A 74 -0.19 -3.71 -16.05
CA VAL A 74 1.26 -3.70 -15.78
C VAL A 74 1.62 -2.56 -14.83
N MET A 75 1.09 -1.36 -15.05
CA MET A 75 1.29 -0.21 -14.17
C MET A 75 0.79 -0.51 -12.74
N TRP A 76 -0.38 -1.13 -12.60
CA TRP A 76 -0.95 -1.51 -11.30
C TRP A 76 -0.13 -2.58 -10.59
N SER A 77 0.33 -3.61 -11.31
CA SER A 77 1.21 -4.64 -10.75
C SER A 77 2.49 -4.04 -10.19
N PHE A 78 3.09 -3.09 -10.89
CA PHE A 78 4.29 -2.39 -10.42
C PHE A 78 4.04 -1.54 -9.18
N PHE A 79 2.90 -0.84 -9.14
CA PHE A 79 2.48 -0.07 -7.98
C PHE A 79 2.31 -0.98 -6.74
N LEU A 80 1.59 -2.09 -6.90
CA LEU A 80 1.38 -3.12 -5.88
C LEU A 80 2.68 -3.69 -5.31
N ALA A 81 3.62 -4.03 -6.19
CA ALA A 81 4.92 -4.55 -5.79
C ALA A 81 5.68 -3.55 -4.89
N ARG A 82 5.57 -2.26 -5.17
CA ARG A 82 6.19 -1.20 -4.35
C ARG A 82 5.45 -0.92 -3.05
N SER A 83 4.12 -0.92 -3.06
CA SER A 83 3.32 -0.53 -1.89
C SER A 83 3.08 -1.66 -0.90
N ILE A 84 3.20 -2.93 -1.32
CA ILE A 84 2.91 -4.11 -0.48
C ILE A 84 4.08 -5.07 -0.45
N THR A 85 4.47 -5.60 -1.62
CA THR A 85 5.45 -6.70 -1.69
C THR A 85 6.79 -6.26 -1.10
N SER A 86 7.30 -5.10 -1.48
CA SER A 86 8.59 -4.60 -0.99
C SER A 86 8.61 -4.38 0.53
N PRO A 87 7.64 -3.67 1.16
CA PRO A 87 7.55 -3.59 2.61
C PRO A 87 7.46 -4.95 3.32
N ILE A 88 6.64 -5.88 2.83
CA ILE A 88 6.48 -7.21 3.43
C ILE A 88 7.79 -8.01 3.34
N GLU A 89 8.48 -7.96 2.19
CA GLU A 89 9.79 -8.59 2.05
C GLU A 89 10.83 -8.00 2.99
N GLN A 90 10.81 -6.68 3.21
CA GLN A 90 11.70 -6.03 4.18
C GLN A 90 11.44 -6.54 5.59
N LEU A 91 10.18 -6.58 6.04
CA LEU A 91 9.82 -7.12 7.35
C LEU A 91 10.20 -8.60 7.48
N SER A 92 10.02 -9.40 6.43
CA SER A 92 10.43 -10.81 6.37
C SER A 92 11.96 -10.99 6.52
N ARG A 93 12.76 -10.14 5.85
CA ARG A 93 14.22 -10.14 6.01
C ARG A 93 14.63 -9.79 7.44
N VAL A 94 14.02 -8.78 8.03
CA VAL A 94 14.26 -8.39 9.44
C VAL A 94 13.91 -9.55 10.37
N ALA A 95 12.73 -10.17 10.21
CA ALA A 95 12.31 -11.32 11.01
C ALA A 95 13.30 -12.49 10.92
N THR A 96 13.79 -12.79 9.71
CA THR A 96 14.78 -13.84 9.49
C THR A 96 16.13 -13.54 10.14
N SER A 97 16.55 -12.27 10.17
CA SER A 97 17.77 -11.85 10.85
C SER A 97 17.64 -11.98 12.37
N VAL A 98 16.52 -11.48 12.92
CA VAL A 98 16.19 -11.56 14.34
C VAL A 98 16.12 -13.01 14.82
N SER A 99 15.52 -13.91 14.02
CA SER A 99 15.42 -15.34 14.38
C SER A 99 16.77 -16.07 14.41
N ARG A 100 17.81 -15.49 13.81
CA ARG A 100 19.19 -16.01 13.84
C ARG A 100 20.03 -15.37 14.94
N GLY A 101 19.45 -14.51 15.78
CA GLY A 101 20.14 -13.77 16.83
C GLY A 101 20.93 -12.55 16.35
N ASN A 102 20.83 -12.15 15.08
CA ASN A 102 21.47 -10.92 14.60
C ASN A 102 20.53 -9.72 14.86
N LEU A 103 20.69 -9.13 16.05
CA LEU A 103 19.84 -8.07 16.58
C LEU A 103 20.39 -6.65 16.39
N ASP A 104 21.70 -6.50 16.18
CA ASP A 104 22.37 -5.19 16.18
C ASP A 104 22.25 -4.44 14.84
N GLU A 105 21.96 -5.15 13.74
CA GLU A 105 21.91 -4.60 12.39
C GLU A 105 20.50 -4.43 11.82
N THR A 106 19.45 -4.72 12.60
CA THR A 106 18.07 -4.80 12.09
C THR A 106 17.26 -3.52 12.31
N GLU A 107 17.32 -2.57 11.39
CA GLU A 107 16.44 -1.40 11.38
C GLU A 107 15.24 -1.62 10.44
N ILE A 108 14.03 -1.37 10.94
CA ILE A 108 12.80 -1.41 10.14
C ILE A 108 12.59 -0.02 9.54
N THR A 109 12.87 0.14 8.25
CA THR A 109 12.76 1.41 7.51
C THR A 109 11.45 1.55 6.73
N VAL A 110 10.47 0.66 7.00
CA VAL A 110 9.18 0.67 6.33
C VAL A 110 8.35 1.87 6.81
N VAL A 111 8.17 2.85 5.93
CA VAL A 111 7.31 4.02 6.16
C VAL A 111 6.06 3.89 5.29
N SER A 112 4.91 3.67 5.92
CA SER A 112 3.60 3.68 5.25
C SER A 112 2.55 4.28 6.17
N ASN A 113 1.51 4.88 5.57
CA ASN A 113 0.39 5.52 6.27
C ASN A 113 -0.90 4.69 6.15
N ASP A 114 -0.76 3.37 6.22
CA ASP A 114 -1.81 2.37 6.11
C ASP A 114 -1.49 1.15 6.99
N GLU A 115 -2.21 0.03 6.83
CA GLU A 115 -2.05 -1.19 7.62
C GLU A 115 -0.64 -1.78 7.52
N ILE A 116 0.09 -1.53 6.44
CA ILE A 116 1.49 -1.96 6.32
C ILE A 116 2.38 -1.16 7.27
N GLY A 117 2.08 0.13 7.44
CA GLY A 117 2.77 1.00 8.40
C GLY A 117 2.44 0.63 9.85
N GLU A 118 1.18 0.33 10.12
CA GLU A 118 0.75 -0.17 11.43
C GLU A 118 1.42 -1.51 11.76
N LEU A 119 1.47 -2.43 10.80
CA LEU A 119 2.17 -3.71 10.93
C LEU A 119 3.67 -3.50 11.18
N ALA A 120 4.34 -2.63 10.42
CA ALA A 120 5.74 -2.33 10.61
C ALA A 120 6.03 -1.76 12.00
N ALA A 121 5.18 -0.84 12.50
CA ALA A 121 5.30 -0.26 13.83
C ALA A 121 5.09 -1.31 14.94
N ALA A 122 4.07 -2.17 14.81
CA ALA A 122 3.82 -3.26 15.75
C ALA A 122 4.97 -4.27 15.76
N PHE A 123 5.48 -4.63 14.58
CA PHE A 123 6.62 -5.53 14.43
C PHE A 123 7.90 -4.94 15.04
N GLY A 124 8.15 -3.64 14.85
CA GLY A 124 9.28 -2.96 15.49
C GLY A 124 9.24 -3.00 17.01
N LYS A 125 8.05 -2.86 17.61
CA LYS A 125 7.88 -3.02 19.07
C LYS A 125 8.22 -4.44 19.53
N LEU A 126 7.83 -5.46 18.77
CA LEU A 126 8.17 -6.86 19.06
C LEU A 126 9.69 -7.08 19.02
N VAL A 127 10.35 -6.64 17.94
CA VAL A 127 11.82 -6.76 17.80
C VAL A 127 12.53 -6.06 18.95
N ASN A 128 12.08 -4.87 19.34
CA ASN A 128 12.66 -4.14 20.46
C ASN A 128 12.45 -4.87 21.80
N ALA A 129 11.28 -5.44 22.05
CA ALA A 129 11.04 -6.24 23.24
C ALA A 129 11.96 -7.46 23.30
N TYR A 130 12.19 -8.12 22.17
CA TYR A 130 13.11 -9.25 22.08
C TYR A 130 14.57 -8.84 22.37
N ARG A 131 15.02 -7.68 21.86
CA ARG A 131 16.34 -7.11 22.19
C ARG A 131 16.54 -6.90 23.68
N ILE A 132 15.54 -6.32 24.35
CA ILE A 132 15.59 -6.08 25.79
C ILE A 132 15.73 -7.40 26.55
N LEU A 133 14.97 -8.43 26.16
CA LEU A 133 15.06 -9.76 26.78
C LEU A 133 16.44 -10.40 26.57
N ASP A 134 17.02 -10.29 25.37
CA ASP A 134 18.36 -10.80 25.07
C ASP A 134 19.45 -10.08 25.90
N THR A 135 19.34 -8.75 26.07
CA THR A 135 20.29 -7.99 26.89
C THR A 135 20.22 -8.37 28.37
N LEU A 136 19.01 -8.58 28.90
CA LEU A 136 18.82 -9.00 30.30
C LEU A 136 19.37 -10.40 30.55
N ALA A 137 19.13 -11.33 29.63
CA ALA A 137 19.63 -12.70 29.74
C ALA A 137 21.18 -12.78 29.73
N LYS A 138 21.85 -11.83 29.07
CA LYS A 138 23.32 -11.73 29.07
C LYS A 138 23.86 -11.14 30.37
N GLU A 139 23.16 -10.17 30.96
CA GLU A 139 23.54 -9.53 32.23
C GLU A 139 23.42 -10.51 33.41
N ASP A 140 22.41 -11.38 33.43
CA ASP A 140 22.25 -12.43 34.46
C ASP A 140 23.29 -13.56 34.36
N ALA A 141 24.01 -13.67 33.24
CA ALA A 141 24.99 -14.72 32.97
C ALA A 141 26.43 -14.34 33.33
N GLU A 142 26.70 -13.07 33.66
CA GLU A 142 27.98 -12.54 34.14
C GLU A 142 28.02 -12.41 35.67
#